data_AF-A0A536DMM5-F1
#
_entry.id   AF-A0A536DMM5-F1
#
_cell.length_a   1.000
_cell.length_b   1.000
_cell.length_c   1.000
_cell.angle_alpha   90.00
_cell.angle_beta   90.00
_cell.angle_gamma   90.00
#
_symmetry.space_group_name_H-M   'P 1'
#
loop_
_entity.id
_entity.type
_entity.pdbx_description
1 polymer ?
#
loop_
_entity_poly.entity_id
_entity_poly.type
_entity_poly.pdbx_seq_one_letter_code
_entity_poly.pdbx_strand_id
1 'polypeptide(L)'
;MTLTRRASLLSAFAAPVAGALFAWSMNGQSAARPAPKPRLGGFGAEYFPNVRMRTHEGDEVRFYDDLLQGNSAIINVMYTQCQDGRCSLITSNLAALQ
;
A
#
# COMPACT_ATOMS: atom_id res chain seq x y z
N MET A 1 41.57 -32.74 46.20
CA MET A 1 40.15 -32.87 46.58
C MET A 1 39.29 -32.31 45.45
N THR A 2 38.83 -33.15 44.53
CA THR A 2 37.80 -32.78 43.53
C THR A 2 36.91 -34.00 43.33
N LEU A 3 35.90 -34.11 44.19
CA LEU A 3 34.85 -35.12 44.09
C LEU A 3 33.57 -34.47 43.55
N THR A 4 32.97 -35.14 42.57
CA THR A 4 31.52 -35.30 42.42
C THR A 4 30.70 -34.10 41.94
N ARG A 5 30.17 -34.23 40.72
CA ARG A 5 28.72 -34.07 40.47
C ARG A 5 28.33 -34.81 39.19
N ARG A 6 28.22 -36.12 39.35
CA ARG A 6 27.57 -37.02 38.40
C ARG A 6 26.07 -36.74 38.39
N ALA A 7 25.52 -36.76 37.18
CA ALA A 7 24.27 -37.42 36.80
C ALA A 7 23.01 -37.06 37.58
N SER A 8 22.12 -36.32 36.92
CA SER A 8 20.68 -36.57 36.92
C SER A 8 20.04 -35.74 35.81
N LEU A 9 18.92 -36.22 35.26
CA LEU A 9 18.04 -35.59 34.26
C LEU A 9 18.23 -36.03 32.81
N LEU A 10 17.99 -37.33 32.57
CA LEU A 10 17.53 -37.86 31.27
C LEU A 10 16.20 -38.58 31.50
N SER A 11 15.09 -37.83 31.53
CA SER A 11 13.75 -38.37 31.25
C SER A 11 12.72 -37.25 31.16
N ALA A 12 12.16 -37.09 29.95
CA ALA A 12 10.82 -36.56 29.60
C ALA A 12 10.83 -35.48 28.51
N PHE A 13 11.07 -35.88 27.25
CA PHE A 13 10.63 -35.13 26.07
C PHE A 13 9.93 -36.08 25.11
N ALA A 14 8.67 -36.42 25.41
CA ALA A 14 7.82 -37.13 24.47
C ALA A 14 6.34 -36.79 24.75
N ALA A 15 5.90 -35.57 24.43
CA ALA A 15 4.47 -35.26 24.19
C ALA A 15 4.16 -33.77 23.81
N PRO A 16 4.76 -33.15 22.77
CA PRO A 16 3.98 -32.06 22.15
C PRO A 16 3.89 -32.10 20.62
N VAL A 17 4.54 -33.04 19.94
CA VAL A 17 4.62 -33.00 18.46
C VAL A 17 3.28 -33.35 17.79
N ALA A 18 2.44 -34.20 18.40
CA ALA A 18 1.16 -34.60 17.80
C ALA A 18 0.08 -33.50 17.84
N GLY A 19 0.08 -32.62 18.84
CA GLY A 19 -0.92 -31.55 18.98
C GLY A 19 -0.71 -30.39 18.01
N ALA A 20 0.54 -30.07 17.70
CA ALA A 20 0.89 -28.97 16.80
C ALA A 20 0.47 -29.23 15.33
N LEU A 21 0.52 -30.49 14.89
CA LEU A 21 0.17 -30.87 13.51
C LEU A 21 -1.35 -30.82 13.27
N PHE A 22 -2.17 -31.20 14.26
CA PHE A 22 -3.64 -31.09 14.16
C PHE A 22 -4.12 -29.63 14.16
N ALA A 23 -3.47 -28.74 14.90
CA ALA A 23 -3.81 -27.31 14.92
C ALA A 23 -3.52 -26.61 13.58
N TRP A 24 -2.45 -27.00 12.88
CA TRP A 24 -2.13 -26.45 11.54
C TRP A 24 -3.09 -26.93 10.45
N SER A 25 -3.57 -28.17 10.53
CA SER A 25 -4.46 -28.73 9.51
C SER A 25 -5.85 -28.06 9.47
N MET A 26 -6.29 -27.44 10.56
CA MET A 26 -7.61 -26.79 10.63
C MET A 26 -7.59 -25.31 10.27
N ASN A 27 -6.41 -24.67 10.20
CA ASN A 27 -6.29 -23.23 9.98
C ASN A 27 -5.97 -22.84 8.52
N GLY A 28 -5.75 -23.82 7.64
CA GLY A 28 -5.22 -23.61 6.28
C GLY A 28 -6.23 -23.25 5.18
N GLN A 29 -7.53 -23.13 5.48
CA GLN A 29 -8.58 -22.94 4.47
C GLN A 29 -9.53 -21.78 4.78
N SER A 30 -9.01 -20.66 5.29
CA SER A 30 -9.64 -19.38 4.99
C SER A 30 -9.22 -18.97 3.58
N ALA A 31 -9.92 -19.51 2.58
CA ALA A 31 -9.83 -19.00 1.21
C ALA A 31 -10.30 -17.54 1.25
N ALA A 32 -9.36 -16.59 1.19
CA ALA A 32 -9.66 -15.18 1.12
C ALA A 32 -10.58 -14.95 -0.08
N ARG A 33 -11.85 -14.65 0.20
CA ARG A 33 -12.81 -14.30 -0.85
C ARG A 33 -12.24 -13.06 -1.55
N PRO A 34 -12.02 -13.08 -2.88
CA PRO A 34 -11.51 -11.91 -3.56
C PRO A 34 -12.48 -10.76 -3.29
N ALA A 35 -11.97 -9.69 -2.69
CA ALA A 35 -12.75 -8.51 -2.42
C ALA A 35 -13.38 -8.05 -3.75
N PRO A 36 -14.68 -7.69 -3.77
CA PRO A 36 -15.27 -7.15 -4.98
C PRO A 36 -14.44 -5.94 -5.41
N LYS A 37 -13.88 -6.00 -6.62
CA LYS A 37 -13.19 -4.85 -7.22
C LYS A 37 -14.18 -3.69 -7.16
N PRO A 38 -13.82 -2.53 -6.56
CA PRO A 38 -14.69 -1.38 -6.57
C PRO A 38 -15.08 -1.12 -8.03
N ARG A 39 -16.37 -1.32 -8.36
CA ARG A 39 -16.90 -0.76 -9.58
C ARG A 39 -17.02 0.71 -9.26
N LEU A 40 -15.93 1.46 -9.45
CA LEU A 40 -16.04 2.89 -9.60
C LEU A 40 -17.06 3.08 -10.72
N GLY A 41 -18.26 3.54 -10.39
CA GLY A 41 -19.07 4.35 -11.30
C GLY A 41 -18.33 5.66 -11.53
N GLY A 42 -17.09 5.54 -11.99
CA GLY A 42 -16.11 6.58 -12.05
C GLY A 42 -16.22 7.24 -13.40
N PHE A 43 -16.11 8.55 -13.36
CA PHE A 43 -15.92 9.41 -14.51
C PHE A 43 -14.85 8.82 -15.46
N GLY A 44 -15.29 8.35 -16.63
CA GLY A 44 -14.45 7.76 -17.66
C GLY A 44 -13.87 8.79 -18.63
N ALA A 45 -13.37 8.32 -19.78
CA ALA A 45 -12.81 9.15 -20.85
C ALA A 45 -13.80 10.21 -21.39
N GLU A 46 -15.11 9.99 -21.20
CA GLU A 46 -16.16 10.93 -21.59
C GLU A 46 -16.34 12.12 -20.63
N TYR A 47 -15.84 12.00 -19.39
CA TYR A 47 -15.93 13.07 -18.39
C TYR A 47 -14.67 13.93 -18.34
N PHE A 48 -13.49 13.30 -18.39
CA PHE A 48 -12.23 14.02 -18.31
C PHE A 48 -11.74 14.40 -19.71
N PRO A 49 -11.36 15.66 -19.95
CA PRO A 49 -10.90 16.10 -21.27
C PRO A 49 -9.51 15.51 -21.57
N ASN A 50 -9.38 14.79 -22.69
CA ASN A 50 -8.09 14.20 -23.06
C ASN A 50 -7.22 15.17 -23.90
N VAL A 51 -6.93 16.34 -23.33
CA VAL A 51 -6.11 17.39 -23.97
C VAL A 51 -4.61 17.10 -23.84
N ARG A 52 -3.83 17.61 -24.79
CA ARG A 52 -2.36 17.62 -24.69
C ARG A 52 -1.93 18.66 -23.67
N MET A 53 -1.07 18.23 -22.74
CA MET A 53 -0.45 19.06 -21.72
C MET A 53 1.06 18.92 -21.79
N ARG A 54 1.76 19.88 -21.18
CA ARG A 54 3.21 19.84 -21.08
C ARG A 54 3.63 19.67 -19.62
N THR A 55 4.52 18.72 -19.36
CA THR A 55 5.08 18.51 -18.01
C THR A 55 6.10 19.60 -17.67
N HIS A 56 6.53 19.65 -16.41
CA HIS A 56 7.58 20.57 -15.98
C HIS A 56 8.96 20.25 -16.55
N GLU A 57 9.17 19.01 -17.01
CA GLU A 57 10.37 18.57 -17.74
C GLU A 57 10.30 18.88 -19.25
N GLY A 58 9.13 19.28 -19.74
CA GLY A 58 8.92 19.70 -21.12
C GLY A 58 8.31 18.64 -22.03
N ASP A 59 7.96 17.46 -21.51
CA ASP A 59 7.34 16.36 -22.25
C ASP A 59 5.88 16.68 -22.61
N GLU A 60 5.42 16.21 -23.78
CA GLU A 60 4.00 16.26 -24.14
C GLU A 60 3.29 14.99 -23.69
N VAL A 61 2.21 15.16 -22.92
CA VAL A 61 1.38 14.06 -22.38
C VAL A 61 -0.11 14.33 -22.62
N ARG A 62 -0.91 13.28 -22.67
CA ARG A 62 -2.37 13.33 -22.74
C ARG A 62 -2.97 13.21 -21.34
N PHE A 63 -3.82 14.17 -20.95
CA PHE A 63 -4.30 14.26 -19.57
C PHE A 63 -5.00 12.99 -19.07
N TYR A 64 -5.87 12.36 -19.87
CA TYR A 64 -6.61 11.20 -19.40
C TYR A 64 -5.81 9.91 -19.59
N ASP A 65 -5.39 9.64 -20.83
CA ASP A 65 -4.76 8.37 -21.21
C ASP A 65 -3.46 8.12 -20.44
N ASP A 66 -2.62 9.16 -20.28
CA ASP A 66 -1.29 8.98 -19.71
C ASP A 66 -1.26 9.20 -18.19
N LEU A 67 -2.14 10.05 -17.63
CA LEU A 67 -2.08 10.42 -16.21
C LEU A 67 -3.19 9.79 -15.35
N LEU A 68 -4.43 9.71 -15.84
CA LEU A 68 -5.59 9.32 -15.02
C LEU A 68 -6.04 7.88 -15.23
N GLN A 69 -5.90 7.33 -16.45
CA GLN A 69 -6.45 6.02 -16.77
C GLN A 69 -5.78 4.92 -15.95
N GLY A 70 -6.56 4.23 -15.11
CA GLY A 70 -6.07 3.15 -14.26
C GLY A 70 -5.28 3.60 -13.03
N ASN A 71 -5.12 4.92 -12.83
CA ASN A 71 -4.37 5.49 -11.72
C ASN A 71 -5.31 6.22 -10.74
N SER A 72 -4.98 6.16 -9.45
CA SER A 72 -5.59 7.03 -8.44
C SER A 72 -4.79 8.32 -8.36
N ALA A 73 -5.39 9.46 -8.73
CA ALA A 73 -4.71 10.75 -8.77
C ALA A 73 -5.44 11.81 -7.91
N ILE A 74 -4.66 12.71 -7.32
CA ILE A 74 -5.15 13.93 -6.66
C ILE A 74 -4.74 15.11 -7.54
N ILE A 75 -5.70 15.90 -7.99
CA ILE A 75 -5.46 17.08 -8.82
C ILE A 75 -5.43 18.30 -7.90
N ASN A 76 -4.28 18.97 -7.84
CA ASN A 76 -4.11 20.24 -7.12
C ASN A 76 -3.70 21.33 -8.12
N VAL A 77 -4.54 22.34 -8.29
CA VAL A 77 -4.25 23.48 -9.16
C VAL A 77 -3.53 24.55 -8.34
N MET A 78 -2.27 24.81 -8.68
CA MET A 78 -1.44 25.81 -8.00
C MET A 78 -1.08 26.97 -8.92
N TYR A 79 -0.84 28.14 -8.32
CA TYR A 79 -0.23 29.29 -8.98
C TYR A 79 1.21 29.42 -8.51
N THR A 80 2.15 29.66 -9.43
CA THR A 80 3.57 29.87 -9.09
C THR A 80 3.86 31.27 -8.58
N GLN A 81 3.01 32.25 -8.94
CA GLN A 81 3.12 33.64 -8.52
C GLN A 81 1.77 34.10 -7.99
N CYS A 82 1.75 34.67 -6.79
CA CYS A 82 0.56 35.24 -6.19
C CYS A 82 0.83 36.60 -5.60
N GLN A 83 0.02 37.58 -5.98
CA GLN A 83 0.13 38.97 -5.52
C GLN A 83 0.00 39.10 -4.00
N ASP A 84 -0.80 38.22 -3.37
CA ASP A 84 -1.17 38.34 -1.95
C ASP A 84 -0.38 37.39 -1.04
N GLY A 85 0.60 36.64 -1.58
CA GLY A 85 1.51 35.77 -0.81
C GLY A 85 0.91 34.48 -0.21
N ARG A 86 -0.39 34.20 -0.38
CA ARG A 86 -1.09 33.08 0.30
C ARG A 86 -1.04 31.71 -0.40
N CYS A 87 -0.47 31.63 -1.61
CA CYS A 87 -0.65 30.46 -2.49
C CYS A 87 0.17 29.21 -2.15
N SER A 88 1.15 29.29 -1.25
CA SER A 88 2.05 28.16 -0.96
C SER A 88 1.48 27.13 0.03
N LEU A 89 0.54 27.53 0.89
CA LEU A 89 0.15 26.72 2.06
C LEU A 89 -0.57 25.40 1.70
N ILE A 90 -1.32 25.37 0.60
CA ILE A 90 -2.03 24.14 0.18
C ILE A 90 -1.03 23.13 -0.40
N THR A 91 -0.08 23.60 -1.20
CA THR A 91 0.95 22.76 -1.83
C THR A 91 1.90 22.15 -0.79
N SER A 92 2.27 22.90 0.25
CA SER A 92 3.14 22.37 1.31
C SER A 92 2.52 21.19 2.06
N ASN A 93 1.20 21.22 2.28
CA ASN A 93 0.51 20.11 2.95
C ASN A 93 0.40 18.88 2.05
N LEU A 94 0.15 19.07 0.75
CA LEU A 94 0.08 17.96 -0.19
C LEU A 94 1.43 17.23 -0.32
N ALA A 95 2.54 17.99 -0.37
CA ALA A 95 3.88 17.42 -0.44
C ALA A 95 4.23 16.50 0.75
N ALA A 96 3.61 16.72 1.92
CA ALA A 96 3.81 15.88 3.09
C ALA A 96 3.05 14.54 3.04
N LEU A 97 2.13 14.36 2.07
CA LEU A 97 1.30 13.17 1.91
C LEU A 97 1.71 12.29 0.70
N GLN A 98 2.68 12.76 -0.08
CA GLN A 98 3.26 12.06 -1.23
C GLN A 98 4.39 11.14 -0.77
#